data_AF-A0A5E4ESG1-F1
#
_entry.id   AF-A0A5E4ESG1-F1
#
_cell.length_a   1.000
_cell.length_b   1.000
_cell.length_c   1.000
_cell.angle_alpha   90.00
_cell.angle_beta   90.00
_cell.angle_gamma   90.00
#
_symmetry.space_group_name_H-M   'P 1'
#
loop_
_entity.id
_entity.type
_entity.pdbx_description
1 polymer ?
#
loop_
_entity_poly.entity_id
_entity_poly.type
_entity_poly.pdbx_seq_one_letter_code
_entity_poly.pdbx_strand_id
1 'polypeptide(L)'
;MNLHSRQFGPTLKNSNMTSEGYKNIVNHAKEHIAAGDIFQIVLSQRFERRTFADPFEVYRALRTVNPSPYLTYLQARGCILVASSPEILMSAKKKKIINRPLAGTCRRGKTSVEDQMLEEQLLDDEKQCAEHIMLVDLGRNDVGKAESQLLSCIHGTKPPVSRVN
;
A
#
# COMPACT_ATOMS: atom_id res chain seq x y z
N MET A 1 9.99 13.90 21.42
CA MET A 1 8.84 13.03 21.81
C MET A 1 9.33 11.60 21.68
N ASN A 2 9.55 10.91 22.80
CA ASN A 2 10.10 9.55 22.78
C ASN A 2 8.94 8.58 22.53
N LEU A 3 8.67 8.27 21.26
CA LEU A 3 7.60 7.35 20.88
C LEU A 3 8.17 5.93 20.92
N HIS A 4 7.73 5.14 21.91
CA HIS A 4 8.06 3.71 22.00
C HIS A 4 7.31 2.92 20.92
N SER A 5 7.71 3.06 19.66
CA SER A 5 7.06 2.45 18.48
C SER A 5 7.08 0.91 18.46
N ARG A 6 7.84 0.27 19.37
CA ARG A 6 7.93 -1.19 19.51
C ARG A 6 7.02 -1.77 20.60
N GLN A 7 6.31 -0.93 21.35
CA GLN A 7 5.26 -1.40 22.25
C GLN A 7 3.93 -1.37 21.51
N PHE A 8 3.45 -2.56 21.14
CA PHE A 8 2.10 -2.70 20.62
C PHE A 8 1.10 -2.39 21.74
N GLY A 9 0.16 -1.49 21.46
CA GLY A 9 -0.95 -1.21 22.36
C GLY A 9 -1.85 -2.43 22.56
N PRO A 10 -2.87 -2.33 23.43
CA PRO A 10 -3.82 -3.42 23.62
C PRO A 10 -4.45 -3.85 22.30
N THR A 11 -4.69 -5.16 22.15
CA THR A 11 -5.27 -5.76 20.94
C THR A 11 -6.55 -5.05 20.53
N LEU A 12 -6.66 -4.71 19.24
CA LEU A 12 -7.89 -4.16 18.67
C LEU A 12 -8.97 -5.24 18.70
N LYS A 13 -10.03 -5.00 19.48
CA LYS A 13 -11.13 -5.96 19.67
C LYS A 13 -12.29 -5.77 18.70
N ASN A 14 -12.50 -4.55 18.21
CA ASN A 14 -13.60 -4.25 17.30
C ASN A 14 -13.08 -4.31 15.86
N SER A 15 -13.45 -5.38 15.16
CA SER A 15 -13.23 -5.56 13.73
C SER A 15 -14.59 -5.69 13.03
N ASN A 16 -14.66 -5.29 11.76
CA ASN A 16 -15.84 -5.56 10.95
C ASN A 16 -15.98 -7.03 10.53
N MET A 17 -15.00 -7.90 10.83
CA MET A 17 -15.09 -9.33 10.58
C MET A 17 -14.31 -10.17 11.62
N THR A 18 -14.64 -11.45 11.70
CA THR A 18 -13.92 -12.43 12.51
C THR A 18 -12.66 -12.94 11.80
N SER A 19 -11.72 -13.51 12.56
CA SER A 19 -10.50 -14.11 11.98
C SER A 19 -10.86 -15.25 11.03
N GLU A 20 -11.82 -16.10 11.42
CA GLU A 20 -12.33 -17.21 10.61
C GLU A 20 -13.00 -16.68 9.35
N GLY A 21 -13.78 -15.61 9.45
CA GLY A 21 -14.37 -14.93 8.30
C GLY A 21 -13.32 -14.43 7.31
N TYR A 22 -12.26 -13.80 7.79
CA TYR A 22 -11.16 -13.34 6.93
C TYR A 22 -10.47 -14.51 6.22
N LYS A 23 -10.20 -15.61 6.93
CA LYS A 23 -9.59 -16.81 6.33
C LYS A 23 -10.48 -17.42 5.24
N ASN A 24 -11.80 -17.44 5.46
CA ASN A 24 -12.74 -17.98 4.50
C ASN A 24 -12.78 -17.14 3.21
N ILE A 25 -12.80 -15.81 3.29
CA ILE A 25 -12.76 -14.96 2.09
C ILE A 25 -11.42 -15.08 1.35
N VAL A 26 -10.30 -15.32 2.06
CA VAL A 26 -9.00 -15.61 1.44
C VAL A 26 -9.04 -16.92 0.66
N ASN A 27 -9.65 -17.96 1.21
CA ASN A 27 -9.79 -19.25 0.52
C ASN A 27 -10.67 -19.12 -0.73
N HIS A 28 -11.80 -18.42 -0.61
CA HIS A 28 -12.68 -18.17 -1.75
C HIS A 28 -12.00 -17.34 -2.85
N ALA A 29 -11.21 -16.33 -2.48
CA ALA A 29 -10.40 -15.57 -3.43
C ALA A 29 -9.38 -16.47 -4.16
N LYS A 30 -8.76 -17.43 -3.47
CA LYS A 30 -7.85 -18.40 -4.09
C LYS A 30 -8.56 -19.32 -5.08
N GLU A 31 -9.78 -19.75 -4.77
CA GLU A 31 -10.60 -20.57 -5.67
C GLU A 31 -10.88 -19.83 -6.97
N HIS A 32 -11.29 -18.55 -6.89
CA HIS A 32 -11.49 -17.71 -8.09
C HIS A 32 -10.22 -17.47 -8.89
N ILE A 33 -9.06 -17.28 -8.23
CA ILE A 33 -7.78 -17.17 -8.93
C ILE A 33 -7.44 -18.47 -9.65
N ALA A 34 -7.64 -19.63 -8.99
CA ALA A 34 -7.36 -20.94 -9.58
C ALA A 34 -8.33 -21.28 -10.73
N ALA A 35 -9.58 -20.82 -10.66
CA ALA A 35 -10.57 -20.97 -11.72
C ALA A 35 -10.29 -20.06 -12.94
N GLY A 36 -9.42 -19.06 -12.78
CA GLY A 36 -9.10 -18.08 -13.82
C GLY A 36 -10.07 -16.89 -13.89
N ASP A 37 -10.92 -16.69 -12.88
CA ASP A 37 -11.89 -15.59 -12.84
C ASP A 37 -11.23 -14.22 -12.65
N ILE A 38 -10.17 -14.18 -11.84
CA ILE A 38 -9.40 -12.98 -11.50
C ILE A 38 -7.91 -13.31 -11.39
N PHE A 39 -7.05 -12.35 -11.73
CA PHE A 39 -5.60 -12.51 -11.54
C PHE A 39 -5.16 -12.18 -10.11
N GLN A 40 -5.75 -11.14 -9.51
CA GLN A 40 -5.40 -10.65 -8.18
C GLN A 40 -6.59 -9.97 -7.51
N ILE A 41 -6.67 -10.08 -6.19
CA ILE A 41 -7.60 -9.31 -5.34
C ILE A 41 -6.90 -8.85 -4.06
N VAL A 42 -7.14 -7.60 -3.67
CA VAL A 42 -6.66 -7.03 -2.40
C VAL A 42 -7.80 -7.08 -1.39
N LEU A 43 -7.74 -8.03 -0.47
CA LEU A 43 -8.69 -8.15 0.63
C LEU A 43 -8.27 -7.23 1.79
N SER A 44 -9.25 -6.65 2.49
CA SER A 44 -8.99 -5.78 3.64
C SER A 44 -10.05 -5.94 4.73
N GLN A 45 -9.70 -5.53 5.95
CA GLN A 45 -10.60 -5.48 7.10
C GLN A 45 -10.43 -4.16 7.85
N ARG A 46 -11.50 -3.70 8.51
CA ARG A 46 -11.51 -2.46 9.27
C ARG A 46 -11.49 -2.77 10.76
N PHE A 47 -10.55 -2.14 11.46
CA PHE A 47 -10.52 -2.11 12.91
C PHE A 47 -10.99 -0.75 13.43
N GLU A 48 -11.62 -0.76 14.59
CA GLU A 48 -12.13 0.43 15.23
C GLU A 48 -11.73 0.49 16.70
N ARG A 49 -11.54 1.72 17.18
CA ARG A 49 -11.30 2.00 18.59
C ARG A 49 -11.83 3.37 18.94
N ARG A 50 -12.54 3.46 20.07
CA ARG A 50 -12.85 4.75 20.69
C ARG A 50 -11.61 5.29 21.39
N THR A 51 -11.29 6.55 21.14
CA THR A 51 -10.12 7.24 21.70
C THR A 51 -10.49 8.66 22.11
N PHE A 52 -9.80 9.17 23.12
CA PHE A 52 -9.84 10.58 23.52
C PHE A 52 -8.62 11.35 23.02
N ALA A 53 -7.71 10.68 22.29
CA ALA A 53 -6.57 11.34 21.69
C ALA A 53 -7.03 12.42 20.72
N ASP A 54 -6.39 13.59 20.79
CA ASP A 54 -6.61 14.64 19.82
C ASP A 54 -6.19 14.12 18.42
N PRO A 55 -7.01 14.32 17.37
CA PRO A 55 -6.69 13.86 16.01
C PRO A 55 -5.35 14.39 15.48
N PHE A 56 -4.94 15.58 15.88
CA PHE A 56 -3.65 16.15 15.49
C PHE A 56 -2.48 15.42 16.17
N GLU A 57 -2.66 14.94 17.40
CA GLU A 57 -1.64 14.10 18.06
C GLU A 57 -1.48 12.76 17.35
N VAL A 58 -2.57 12.17 16.83
CA VAL A 58 -2.49 10.98 15.98
C VAL A 58 -1.69 11.25 14.70
N TYR A 59 -1.92 12.40 14.06
CA TYR A 59 -1.14 12.82 12.89
C TYR A 59 0.34 12.99 13.20
N ARG A 60 0.68 13.66 14.31
CA ARG A 60 2.07 13.85 14.75
C ARG A 60 2.76 12.51 15.02
N ALA A 61 2.08 11.61 15.72
CA ALA A 61 2.60 10.27 15.98
C ALA A 61 2.82 9.49 14.67
N LEU A 62 1.85 9.52 13.75
CA LEU A 62 1.94 8.84 12.47
C LEU A 62 3.11 9.36 11.61
N ARG A 63 3.31 10.69 11.58
CA ARG A 63 4.44 11.33 10.87
C ARG A 63 5.80 10.90 11.42
N THR A 64 5.91 10.63 12.71
CA THR A 64 7.17 10.16 13.32
C THR A 64 7.39 8.67 13.10
N VAL A 65 6.35 7.84 13.21
CA VAL A 65 6.48 6.37 13.11
C VAL A 65 6.59 5.91 11.66
N ASN A 66 5.75 6.44 10.77
CA ASN A 66 5.68 6.07 9.36
C ASN A 66 5.76 7.34 8.50
N PRO A 67 6.93 8.00 8.40
CA PRO A 67 7.08 9.14 7.52
C PRO A 67 6.85 8.70 6.07
N SER A 68 5.97 9.40 5.36
CA SER A 68 5.70 9.15 3.94
C SER A 68 5.65 10.45 3.15
N PRO A 69 5.88 10.41 1.83
CA PRO A 69 5.76 11.58 0.96
C PRO A 69 4.33 12.16 0.92
N TYR A 70 3.32 11.36 1.30
CA TYR A 70 1.89 11.72 1.20
C TYR A 70 1.19 11.65 2.56
N LEU A 71 1.66 12.48 3.49
CA LEU A 71 1.02 12.71 4.80
C LEU A 71 -0.19 13.63 4.66
N THR A 72 -1.32 13.23 5.25
CA THR A 72 -2.58 13.96 5.17
C THR A 72 -3.18 14.17 6.56
N TYR A 73 -3.54 15.43 6.84
CA TYR A 73 -4.43 15.81 7.92
C TYR A 73 -5.55 16.65 7.30
N LEU A 74 -6.72 16.04 7.10
CA LEU A 74 -7.86 16.68 6.44
C LEU A 74 -9.05 16.72 7.38
N GLN A 75 -9.54 17.92 7.66
CA GLN A 75 -10.78 18.12 8.38
C GLN A 75 -11.92 18.24 7.37
N ALA A 76 -12.86 17.30 7.44
CA ALA A 76 -14.05 17.29 6.61
C ALA A 76 -15.30 17.38 7.50
N ARG A 77 -16.46 17.64 6.90
CA ARG A 77 -17.71 17.67 7.66
C ARG A 77 -17.99 16.28 8.23
N GLY A 78 -17.98 16.17 9.56
CA GLY A 78 -18.31 14.94 10.29
C GLY A 78 -17.17 13.96 10.51
N CYS A 79 -15.95 14.24 10.00
CA CYS A 79 -14.79 13.38 10.26
C CYS A 79 -13.45 14.11 10.05
N ILE A 80 -12.39 13.52 10.59
CA ILE A 80 -11.02 13.94 10.34
C ILE A 80 -10.28 12.75 9.76
N LEU A 81 -9.64 12.95 8.61
CA LEU A 81 -8.79 11.96 7.97
C LEU A 81 -7.33 12.23 8.35
N VAL A 82 -6.71 11.23 8.96
CA VAL A 82 -5.28 11.17 9.25
C VAL A 82 -4.70 10.00 8.49
N ALA A 83 -3.76 10.27 7.58
CA ALA A 83 -3.18 9.22 6.73
C ALA A 83 -1.69 9.49 6.44
N SER A 84 -0.96 8.40 6.17
CA SER A 84 0.41 8.42 5.70
C SER A 84 0.52 7.43 4.54
N SER A 85 0.27 7.89 3.32
CA SER A 85 0.26 7.00 2.15
C SER A 85 1.68 6.80 1.62
N PRO A 86 2.17 5.56 1.49
CA PRO A 86 3.46 5.28 0.87
C PRO A 86 3.42 5.47 -0.66
N GLU A 87 2.23 5.46 -1.26
CA GLU A 87 2.03 5.42 -2.71
C GLU A 87 1.08 6.54 -3.17
N ILE A 88 1.30 7.04 -4.40
CA ILE A 88 0.34 7.88 -5.11
C ILE A 88 -0.46 7.06 -6.10
N LEU A 89 -1.77 7.27 -6.10
CA LEU A 89 -2.62 6.77 -7.16
C LEU A 89 -2.21 7.34 -8.53
N MET A 90 -2.08 8.66 -8.63
CA MET A 90 -1.72 9.34 -9.88
C MET A 90 -1.30 10.78 -9.61
N SER A 91 -0.41 11.32 -10.43
CA SER A 91 -0.09 12.75 -10.51
C SER A 91 -0.36 13.26 -11.92
N ALA A 92 -1.23 14.26 -12.05
CA ALA A 92 -1.51 14.95 -13.30
C ALA A 92 -1.01 16.40 -13.25
N LYS A 93 -0.07 16.76 -14.15
CA LYS A 93 0.45 18.13 -14.22
C LYS A 93 0.89 18.45 -15.65
N LYS A 94 0.58 19.66 -16.14
CA LYS A 94 1.03 20.17 -17.46
C LYS A 94 0.85 19.13 -18.59
N LYS A 95 -0.36 18.59 -18.73
CA LYS A 95 -0.70 17.56 -19.73
C LYS A 95 0.10 16.23 -19.63
N LYS A 96 0.71 15.97 -18.47
CA LYS A 96 1.42 14.73 -18.18
C LYS A 96 0.73 13.98 -17.05
N ILE A 97 0.50 12.70 -17.26
CA ILE A 97 0.01 11.77 -16.25
C ILE A 97 1.17 10.88 -15.81
N ILE A 98 1.37 10.76 -14.49
CA ILE A 98 2.36 9.89 -13.87
C ILE A 98 1.62 8.95 -12.93
N ASN A 99 1.75 7.65 -13.19
CA ASN A 99 1.34 6.57 -12.30
C ASN A 99 2.61 5.75 -11.96
N ARG A 100 2.74 5.35 -10.70
CA ARG A 100 3.91 4.64 -10.16
C ARG A 100 3.41 3.43 -9.36
N PRO A 101 2.96 2.37 -10.05
CA PRO A 101 2.45 1.20 -9.37
C PRO A 101 3.56 0.59 -8.53
N LEU A 102 3.26 0.28 -7.28
CA LEU A 102 4.15 -0.48 -6.40
C LEU A 102 3.60 -1.90 -6.25
N ALA A 103 4.46 -2.88 -6.48
CA ALA A 103 4.16 -4.28 -6.28
C ALA A 103 5.44 -4.99 -5.85
N GLY A 104 5.32 -5.98 -4.98
CA GLY A 104 6.46 -6.56 -4.29
C GLY A 104 6.78 -5.82 -3.00
N THR A 105 6.72 -6.55 -1.90
CA THR A 105 7.02 -6.04 -0.56
C THR A 105 8.00 -6.97 0.12
N CYS A 106 9.12 -6.42 0.58
CA CYS A 106 10.04 -7.12 1.46
C CYS A 106 10.22 -6.31 2.75
N ARG A 107 10.49 -7.00 3.86
CA ARG A 107 10.91 -6.34 5.11
C ARG A 107 12.27 -5.68 4.91
N ARG A 108 12.57 -4.65 5.71
CA ARG A 108 13.96 -4.16 5.83
C ARG A 108 14.87 -5.21 6.45
N GLY A 109 16.12 -5.23 6.00
CA GLY A 109 17.20 -5.94 6.67
C GLY A 109 17.59 -5.25 7.98
N LYS A 110 18.08 -6.02 8.95
CA LYS A 110 18.66 -5.49 10.20
C LYS A 110 20.05 -4.88 9.96
N THR A 111 20.72 -5.30 8.90
CA THR A 111 22.01 -4.79 8.43
C THR A 111 21.91 -4.36 6.97
N SER A 112 22.83 -3.53 6.50
CA SER A 112 22.91 -3.15 5.08
C SER A 112 23.05 -4.36 4.14
N VAL A 113 23.81 -5.36 4.58
CA VAL A 113 24.02 -6.60 3.83
C VAL A 113 22.72 -7.40 3.74
N GLU A 114 22.00 -7.59 4.86
CA GLU A 114 20.71 -8.28 4.85
C GLU A 114 19.68 -7.51 4.00
N ASP A 115 19.69 -6.17 4.04
CA ASP A 115 18.77 -5.34 3.27
C ASP A 115 19.01 -5.48 1.76
N GLN A 116 20.27 -5.51 1.34
CA GLN A 116 20.64 -5.72 -0.06
C GLN A 116 20.27 -7.13 -0.53
N MET A 117 20.54 -8.16 0.29
CA MET A 117 20.16 -9.54 -0.06
C MET A 117 18.64 -9.70 -0.22
N LEU A 118 17.84 -9.08 0.66
CA LEU A 118 16.38 -9.12 0.55
C LEU A 118 15.87 -8.37 -0.69
N GLU A 119 16.53 -7.29 -1.08
CA GLU A 119 16.26 -6.56 -2.32
C GLU A 119 16.57 -7.41 -3.56
N GLU A 120 17.74 -8.04 -3.61
CA GLU A 120 18.12 -8.95 -4.71
C GLU A 120 17.14 -10.12 -4.82
N GLN A 121 16.75 -10.72 -3.70
CA GLN A 121 15.73 -11.78 -3.66
C GLN A 121 14.37 -11.33 -4.19
N LEU A 122 13.93 -10.11 -3.87
CA LEU A 122 12.67 -9.58 -4.37
C LEU A 122 12.70 -9.32 -5.88
N LEU A 123 13.86 -8.87 -6.40
CA LEU A 123 14.06 -8.60 -7.82
C LEU A 123 14.14 -9.87 -8.67
N ASP A 124 14.59 -10.98 -8.07
CA ASP A 124 14.71 -12.27 -8.74
C ASP A 124 13.48 -13.18 -8.54
N ASP A 125 12.50 -12.77 -7.71
CA ASP A 125 11.25 -13.50 -7.53
C ASP A 125 10.33 -13.30 -8.75
N GLU A 126 10.22 -14.35 -9.57
CA GLU A 126 9.40 -14.38 -10.78
C GLU A 126 7.93 -14.02 -10.52
N LYS A 127 7.38 -14.45 -9.38
CA LYS A 127 5.99 -14.14 -9.00
C LYS A 127 5.84 -12.65 -8.74
N GLN A 128 6.75 -12.05 -7.99
CA GLN A 128 6.69 -10.61 -7.66
C GLN A 128 6.89 -9.76 -8.93
N CYS A 129 7.78 -10.19 -9.81
CA CYS A 129 7.97 -9.54 -11.11
C CYS A 129 6.72 -9.62 -11.99
N ALA A 130 6.07 -10.79 -12.05
CA ALA A 130 4.84 -10.96 -12.82
C ALA A 130 3.69 -10.09 -12.27
N GLU A 131 3.50 -10.06 -10.95
CA GLU A 131 2.50 -9.19 -10.30
C GLU A 131 2.76 -7.70 -10.60
N HIS A 132 4.03 -7.29 -10.58
CA HIS A 132 4.41 -5.92 -10.92
C HIS A 132 4.11 -5.55 -12.38
N ILE A 133 4.49 -6.41 -13.32
CA ILE A 133 4.24 -6.19 -14.75
C ILE A 133 2.74 -6.06 -15.02
N MET A 134 1.93 -6.95 -14.44
CA MET A 134 0.47 -6.88 -14.53
C MET A 134 -0.08 -5.53 -14.05
N LEU A 135 0.42 -4.99 -12.93
CA LEU A 135 -0.02 -3.69 -12.41
C LEU A 135 0.46 -2.51 -13.27
N VAL A 136 1.65 -2.60 -13.87
CA VAL A 136 2.13 -1.63 -14.86
C VAL A 136 1.22 -1.62 -16.08
N ASP A 137 0.82 -2.79 -16.58
CA ASP A 137 -0.06 -2.91 -17.75
C ASP A 137 -1.48 -2.45 -17.44
N LEU A 138 -2.01 -2.72 -16.24
CA LEU A 138 -3.27 -2.15 -15.78
C LEU A 138 -3.21 -0.62 -15.73
N GLY A 139 -2.13 -0.06 -15.17
CA GLY A 139 -1.91 1.38 -15.13
C GLY A 139 -1.83 2.01 -16.52
N ARG A 140 -1.19 1.32 -17.49
CA ARG A 140 -1.16 1.74 -18.91
C ARG A 140 -2.55 1.78 -19.51
N ASN A 141 -3.33 0.73 -19.30
CA ASN A 141 -4.69 0.64 -19.81
C ASN A 141 -5.60 1.76 -19.26
N ASP A 142 -5.48 2.07 -17.97
CA ASP A 142 -6.30 3.11 -17.35
C ASP A 142 -5.91 4.53 -17.79
N VAL A 143 -4.60 4.80 -17.94
CA VAL A 143 -4.14 6.08 -18.50
C VAL A 143 -4.56 6.23 -19.97
N GLY A 144 -4.48 5.15 -20.76
CA GLY A 144 -4.86 5.15 -22.18
C GLY A 144 -6.34 5.50 -22.41
N LYS A 145 -7.25 5.14 -21.49
CA LYS A 145 -8.67 5.53 -21.59
C LYS A 145 -8.89 7.04 -21.45
N ALA A 146 -7.98 7.76 -20.79
CA ALA A 146 -8.07 9.20 -20.59
C ALA A 146 -7.40 10.01 -21.72
N GLU A 147 -6.77 9.35 -22.71
CA GLU A 147 -5.98 10.04 -23.73
C GLU A 147 -6.83 10.50 -24.94
N SER A 148 -6.85 11.82 -25.14
CA SER A 148 -6.91 12.39 -26.50
C SER A 148 -5.64 13.18 -26.86
N GLN A 149 -4.88 13.72 -25.89
CA GLN A 149 -3.70 14.57 -26.13
C GLN A 149 -2.70 14.66 -24.94
N LEU A 150 -2.51 13.60 -24.15
CA LEU A 150 -1.64 13.62 -22.95
C LEU A 150 -0.40 12.73 -23.15
N LEU A 151 0.74 13.15 -22.60
CA LEU A 151 1.96 12.34 -22.56
C LEU A 151 1.94 11.44 -21.32
N SER A 152 1.90 10.12 -21.53
CA SER A 152 1.98 9.12 -20.47
C SER A 152 3.44 8.74 -20.15
N CYS A 153 3.77 8.67 -18.86
CA CYS A 153 5.07 8.16 -18.39
C CYS A 153 4.82 7.19 -17.24
N ILE A 154 4.81 5.89 -17.54
CA ILE A 154 4.78 4.82 -16.55
C ILE A 154 6.20 4.26 -16.46
N HIS A 155 6.81 4.34 -15.26
CA HIS A 155 8.19 3.93 -15.04
C HIS A 155 8.27 2.51 -14.50
N GLY A 156 9.23 1.73 -15.00
CA GLY A 156 9.69 0.47 -14.41
C GLY A 156 9.23 -0.78 -15.15
N THR A 157 10.19 -1.61 -15.61
CA THR A 157 9.95 -3.02 -15.99
C THR A 157 10.35 -3.99 -14.87
N LYS A 158 10.96 -3.48 -13.80
CA LYS A 158 11.33 -4.21 -12.59
C LYS A 158 10.59 -3.62 -11.39
N PRO A 159 10.14 -4.45 -10.43
CA PRO A 159 9.43 -3.98 -9.26
C PRO A 159 10.28 -2.98 -8.46
N PRO A 160 9.73 -1.79 -8.13
CA PRO A 160 10.35 -0.93 -7.13
C PRO A 160 10.26 -1.63 -5.77
N VAL A 161 11.40 -1.77 -5.10
CA VAL A 161 11.46 -2.44 -3.79
C VAL A 161 10.72 -1.59 -2.76
N SER A 162 9.47 -1.96 -2.45
CA SER A 162 8.72 -1.35 -1.36
C SER A 162 9.23 -1.88 -0.03
N ARG A 163 9.83 -0.95 0.72
CA ARG A 163 10.62 -1.21 1.92
C ARG A 163 9.79 -0.84 3.16
N VAL A 164 9.27 -1.84 3.87
CA VAL A 164 8.41 -1.63 5.05
C VAL A 164 9.20 -1.95 6.33
N ASN A 165 9.07 -1.07 7.33
CA ASN A 165 9.73 -1.18 8.64
C ASN A 165 9.24 -2.39 9.45
#